data_AF-A0A7W0QK70-F1
#
_entry.id   AF-A0A7W0QK70-F1
#
_cell.length_a   1.000
_cell.length_b   1.000
_cell.length_c   1.000
_cell.angle_alpha   90.00
_cell.angle_beta   90.00
_cell.angle_gamma   90.00
#
_symmetry.space_group_name_H-M   'P 1'
#
loop_
_entity.id
_entity.type
_entity.pdbx_description
1 polymer ?
#
loop_
_entity_poly.entity_id
_entity_poly.type
_entity_poly.pdbx_seq_one_letter_code
_entity_poly.pdbx_strand_id
1 'polypeptide(L)' 'MPLQTGAKTLQQIVSTVASSLELTEVLKAVVRLMSDASGVQACFAYLLDESGDRLVLRAASPPYERQAG' A
#
# COMPACT_ATOMS: atom_id res chain seq x y z
N MET A 1 -6.97 33.58 -16.88
CA MET A 1 -6.47 32.21 -17.20
C MET A 1 -7.06 31.23 -16.18
N PRO A 2 -8.33 30.76 -16.35
CA PRO A 2 -9.08 30.05 -15.31
C PRO A 2 -8.97 28.50 -15.35
N LEU A 3 -8.26 27.94 -16.33
CA LEU A 3 -8.19 26.49 -16.56
C LEU A 3 -7.39 25.71 -15.50
N GLN A 4 -6.66 26.38 -14.60
CA GLN A 4 -5.78 25.71 -13.62
C GLN A 4 -6.53 25.16 -12.41
N THR A 5 -7.68 25.74 -12.04
CA THR A 5 -8.40 25.36 -10.81
C THR A 5 -9.07 23.99 -10.95
N GLY A 6 -9.72 23.72 -12.09
CA GLY A 6 -10.39 22.45 -12.33
C GLY A 6 -9.44 21.25 -12.38
N ALA A 7 -8.26 21.42 -12.98
CA ALA A 7 -7.24 20.38 -13.04
C ALA A 7 -6.67 20.04 -11.66
N LYS A 8 -6.48 21.04 -10.79
CA LYS A 8 -6.04 20.83 -9.40
C LYS A 8 -7.09 20.10 -8.58
N THR A 9 -8.36 20.49 -8.69
CA THR A 9 -9.45 19.80 -7.99
C THR A 9 -9.59 18.35 -8.43
N LEU A 10 -9.52 18.08 -9.73
CA LEU A 10 -9.56 16.71 -10.25
C LEU A 10 -8.35 15.89 -9.77
N GLN A 11 -7.15 16.47 -9.77
CA GLN A 11 -5.94 15.82 -9.27
C GLN A 11 -6.03 15.52 -7.77
N GLN A 12 -6.61 16.41 -6.96
CA GLN A 12 -6.87 16.15 -5.54
C GLN A 12 -7.91 15.04 -5.36
N ILE A 13 -9.01 15.02 -6.13
CA ILE A 13 -10.02 13.96 -6.05
C ILE A 13 -9.40 12.61 -6.44
N VAL A 14 -8.67 12.55 -7.55
CA VAL A 14 -7.97 11.33 -8.00
C VAL A 14 -6.94 10.90 -6.97
N SER A 15 -6.16 11.82 -6.40
CA SER A 15 -5.21 11.51 -5.33
C SER A 15 -5.92 10.98 -4.09
N THR A 16 -7.04 11.57 -3.67
CA THR A 16 -7.82 11.09 -2.51
C THR A 16 -8.44 9.72 -2.78
N VAL A 17 -8.97 9.47 -3.97
CA VAL A 17 -9.53 8.16 -4.36
C VAL A 17 -8.43 7.10 -4.54
N ALA A 18 -7.27 7.48 -5.09
CA ALA A 18 -6.10 6.61 -5.21
C ALA A 18 -5.38 6.41 -3.86
N SER A 19 -5.49 7.36 -2.92
CA SER A 19 -5.08 7.21 -1.52
C SER A 19 -6.12 6.43 -0.71
N SER A 20 -7.37 6.37 -1.18
CA SER A 20 -8.40 5.45 -0.70
C SER A 20 -8.26 4.05 -1.32
N LEU A 21 -7.25 3.82 -2.18
CA LEU A 21 -6.74 2.47 -2.37
C LEU A 21 -6.18 2.09 -0.99
N GLU A 22 -6.98 1.36 -0.21
CA GLU A 22 -6.67 0.85 1.12
C GLU A 22 -5.17 0.58 1.21
N LEU A 23 -4.44 1.22 2.14
CA LEU A 23 -2.98 1.07 2.29
C LEU A 23 -2.55 -0.40 2.23
N THR A 24 -3.41 -1.28 2.72
CA THR A 24 -3.35 -2.73 2.61
C THR A 24 -3.19 -3.24 1.16
N GLU A 25 -3.97 -2.77 0.20
CA GLU A 25 -3.88 -3.13 -1.23
C GLU A 25 -2.58 -2.65 -1.87
N VAL A 26 -2.12 -1.45 -1.50
CA VAL A 26 -0.81 -0.94 -1.95
C VAL A 26 0.31 -1.83 -1.43
N LEU A 27 0.30 -2.16 -0.14
CA LEU A 27 1.32 -3.02 0.47
C LEU A 27 1.29 -4.44 -0.11
N LYS A 28 0.12 -5.00 -0.40
CA LYS A 28 0.00 -6.30 -1.11
C LYS A 28 0.66 -6.24 -2.48
N ALA A 29 0.40 -5.19 -3.27
CA ALA A 29 1.00 -5.03 -4.59
C ALA A 29 2.53 -4.90 -4.52
N VAL A 30 3.05 -4.13 -3.56
CA VAL A 30 4.49 -3.98 -3.32
C VAL A 30 5.13 -5.32 -2.95
N VAL A 31 4.57 -6.03 -1.96
CA VAL A 31 5.10 -7.32 -1.51
C VAL A 31 5.12 -8.33 -2.66
N ARG A 32 4.08 -8.36 -3.50
CA ARG A 32 4.04 -9.21 -4.69
C ARG A 32 5.15 -8.86 -5.68
N LEU A 33 5.25 -7.59 -6.08
CA LEU A 33 6.27 -7.13 -7.03
C LEU A 33 7.70 -7.41 -6.53
N MET A 34 7.96 -7.19 -5.24
CA MET A 34 9.25 -7.48 -4.62
C MET A 34 9.55 -8.97 -4.57
N SER A 35 8.56 -9.80 -4.23
CA SER A 35 8.72 -11.27 -4.23
C SER A 35 9.07 -11.79 -5.61
N ASP A 36 8.31 -11.36 -6.62
CA ASP A 36 8.47 -11.78 -8.01
C ASP A 36 9.84 -11.32 -8.57
N ALA A 37 10.28 -10.10 -8.26
CA ALA A 37 11.52 -9.53 -8.78
C ALA A 37 12.78 -10.10 -8.12
N SER A 38 12.71 -10.48 -6.84
CA SER A 38 13.88 -10.93 -6.07
C SER A 38 14.05 -12.44 -6.02
N GLY A 39 13.04 -13.22 -6.41
CA GLY A 39 13.06 -14.68 -6.36
C GLY A 39 13.12 -15.23 -4.93
N VAL A 40 12.75 -14.43 -3.93
CA VAL A 40 12.73 -14.85 -2.54
C VAL A 40 11.59 -15.82 -2.25
N GLN A 41 11.79 -16.70 -1.28
CA GLN A 41 10.78 -17.68 -0.87
C GLN A 41 9.58 -17.05 -0.13
N ALA A 42 9.78 -15.88 0.47
CA ALA A 42 8.73 -15.12 1.15
C ALA A 42 9.12 -13.64 1.28
N CYS A 43 8.12 -12.76 1.26
CA CYS A 43 8.26 -11.34 1.52
C CYS A 43 7.13 -10.85 2.44
N PHE A 44 7.45 -9.96 3.37
CA PHE A 44 6.53 -9.45 4.38
C PHE A 44 6.72 -7.96 4.58
N ALA A 45 5.61 -7.24 4.70
CA ALA A 45 5.60 -5.81 5.03
C ALA A 45 4.97 -5.61 6.42
N TYR A 46 5.77 -5.05 7.33
CA TYR A 46 5.33 -4.69 8.68
C TYR A 46 5.22 -3.18 8.79
N LEU A 47 4.17 -2.70 9.45
CA LEU A 47 4.05 -1.30 9.87
C LEU A 47 4.00 -1.24 11.39
N LEU A 48 4.48 -0.14 11.96
CA LEU A 48 4.25 0.12 13.38
C LEU A 48 2.76 0.41 13.63
N ASP A 49 2.27 -0.02 14.79
CA ASP A 49 0.97 0.40 15.30
C ASP A 49 0.97 1.90 15.65
N GLU A 50 -0.21 2.45 15.96
CA GLU A 50 -0.36 3.88 16.23
C GLU A 50 0.45 4.35 17.46
N SER A 51 0.72 3.45 18.40
CA SER A 51 1.61 3.72 19.55
C SER A 51 3.10 3.71 19.19
N GLY A 52 3.48 3.09 18.06
CA GLY A 52 4.88 2.94 17.65
C GLY A 52 5.62 1.80 18.36
N ASP A 53 4.92 0.97 19.12
CA ASP A 53 5.52 -0.01 20.03
C ASP A 53 5.48 -1.44 19.47
N ARG A 54 4.65 -1.70 18.46
CA ARG A 54 4.48 -3.04 17.88
C ARG A 54 4.51 -3.00 16.37
N LEU A 55 5.18 -3.98 15.78
CA LEU A 55 5.11 -4.25 14.36
C LEU A 55 3.90 -5.12 14.04
N VAL A 56 3.04 -4.63 13.16
CA VAL A 56 1.85 -5.30 12.65
C VAL A 56 2.13 -5.75 11.22
N LEU A 57 1.85 -7.02 10.93
CA LEU A 57 1.98 -7.56 9.58
C LEU A 57 0.85 -7.04 8.70
N ARG A 58 1.15 -6.21 7.71
CA ARG A 58 0.15 -5.53 6.87
C ARG A 58 0.04 -6.12 5.46
N ALA A 59 1.07 -6.81 4.99
CA ALA A 59 1.01 -7.61 3.77
C ALA A 59 2.08 -8.72 3.78
N ALA A 60 1.78 -9.82 3.09
CA ALA A 60 2.67 -10.96 2.95
C ALA A 60 2.55 -11.57 1.55
N SER A 61 3.61 -12.21 1.06
CA SER A 61 3.61 -12.93 -0.21
C SER A 61 2.83 -14.25 -0.08
N PRO A 62 2.35 -14.85 -1.19
CA PRO A 62 1.77 -16.19 -1.12
C PRO A 62 2.73 -17.22 -0.50
N PRO A 63 2.24 -18.22 0.24
CA PRO A 63 0.85 -18.46 0.67
C PRO A 63 0.48 -17.77 2.01
N TYR A 64 1.27 -16.77 2.44
CA TYR A 64 1.23 -16.18 3.77
C TYR A 64 0.21 -15.03 3.90
N GLU A 65 -0.58 -14.72 2.87
CA GLU A 65 -1.42 -13.52 2.85
C GLU A 65 -2.45 -13.47 3.98
N ARG A 66 -2.91 -14.65 4.44
CA ARG A 66 -3.91 -14.77 5.52
C ARG A 66 -3.40 -14.36 6.90
N GLN A 67 -2.10 -14.15 7.06
CA GLN A 67 -1.51 -13.73 8.33
C GLN A 67 -1.46 -12.20 8.47
N ALA A 68 -1.74 -11.46 7.39
CA ALA A 68 -1.79 -10.00 7.42
C ALA A 68 -3.11 -9.50 8.03
N GLY A 69 -3.02 -8.58 8.98
CA GLY A 69 -4.14 -7.99 9.74
C GLY A 69 -3.65 -6.98 10.75
#